data_AF-A0A4U0GSN2-F1
#
_entry.id   AF-A0A4U0GSN2-F1
#
_cell.length_a   1.000
_cell.length_b   1.000
_cell.length_c   1.000
_cell.angle_alpha   90.00
_cell.angle_beta   90.00
_cell.angle_gamma   90.00
#
_symmetry.space_group_name_H-M   'P 1'
#
loop_
_entity.id
_entity.type
_entity.pdbx_description
1 polymer ?
#
loop_
_entity_poly.entity_id
_entity_poly.type
_entity_poly.pdbx_seq_one_letter_code
_entity_poly.pdbx_strand_id
1 'polypeptide(L)'
;MNSFLKASAIGLITVAVSACGNNHHKSKVDIDGRAALGALLNATCTVTTLSGTVLGSGTTDGSGNFTMTLSPAPSEPYVLSCTGGQYFNEATGQFETFTGTMKAVAPSDTTSLAVTPLTDVAAEAVLALGGTVTDGQVDTVLGDIASFFGLGDLLALPQVVNSLDDLDTLSGNAGAYAAVLAALANLTEGMGLDAQDVLSLLADDIADGDLGDQFSQSEIDDEAASVAEGTDAADELASGQDDPDRNDGTITGSGGN
;
A
#
# COMPACT_ATOMS: atom_id res chain seq x y z
N MET A 1 -13.38 21.65 22.62
CA MET A 1 -14.26 22.56 21.86
C MET A 1 -13.40 23.63 21.20
N ASN A 2 -12.67 23.26 20.14
CA ASN A 2 -11.79 24.20 19.45
C ASN A 2 -12.38 24.51 18.06
N SER A 3 -12.99 25.69 18.00
CA SER A 3 -13.54 26.31 16.80
C SER A 3 -12.41 27.01 16.05
N PHE A 4 -12.01 26.48 14.89
CA PHE A 4 -11.13 27.18 13.95
C PHE A 4 -11.46 26.83 12.49
N LEU A 5 -12.68 27.14 12.03
CA LEU A 5 -12.91 27.43 10.61
C LEU A 5 -13.58 28.79 10.48
N LYS A 6 -12.77 29.84 10.28
CA LYS A 6 -13.25 31.10 9.72
C LYS A 6 -13.04 31.05 8.21
N ALA A 7 -14.14 30.86 7.48
CA ALA A 7 -14.20 31.07 6.04
C ALA A 7 -13.77 32.50 5.72
N SER A 8 -12.61 32.65 5.06
CA SER A 8 -12.16 33.93 4.51
C SER A 8 -12.59 34.01 3.05
N ALA A 9 -13.53 34.90 2.76
CA ALA A 9 -13.97 35.22 1.41
C ALA A 9 -12.83 35.92 0.66
N ILE A 10 -12.22 35.21 -0.30
CA ILE A 10 -11.22 35.78 -1.21
C ILE A 10 -11.95 36.30 -2.45
N GLY A 11 -11.87 37.62 -2.66
CA GLY A 11 -12.49 38.33 -3.76
C GLY A 11 -11.92 37.90 -5.13
N LEU A 12 -12.82 37.72 -6.10
CA LEU A 12 -12.49 37.53 -7.51
C LEU A 12 -11.70 38.74 -8.04
N ILE A 13 -10.42 38.55 -8.35
CA ILE A 13 -9.66 39.39 -9.27
C ILE A 13 -9.56 38.60 -10.58
N THR A 14 -10.30 39.02 -11.60
CA THR A 14 -10.20 38.47 -12.95
C THR A 14 -9.00 39.08 -13.66
N VAL A 15 -7.87 38.37 -13.66
CA VAL A 15 -6.73 38.67 -14.53
C VAL A 15 -6.94 37.95 -15.86
N ALA A 16 -7.26 38.70 -16.92
CA ALA A 16 -7.22 38.17 -18.28
C ALA A 16 -5.75 38.10 -18.73
N VAL A 17 -5.10 36.96 -18.54
CA VAL A 17 -3.80 36.67 -19.14
C VAL A 17 -4.03 36.30 -20.60
N SER A 18 -3.49 37.12 -21.51
CA SER A 18 -3.37 36.78 -22.92
C SER A 18 -2.24 35.75 -23.06
N ALA A 19 -2.58 34.47 -23.16
CA ALA A 19 -1.61 33.41 -23.46
C ALA A 19 -1.49 33.25 -24.97
N CYS A 20 -0.33 33.65 -25.52
CA CYS A 20 0.09 33.27 -26.86
C CYS A 20 0.11 31.75 -26.98
N GLY A 21 -0.52 31.25 -28.04
CA GLY A 21 -0.53 29.83 -28.37
C GLY A 21 0.89 29.33 -28.66
N ASN A 22 1.39 28.47 -27.79
CA ASN A 22 2.42 27.51 -28.14
C ASN A 22 1.72 26.16 -28.27
N ASN A 23 1.88 25.54 -29.43
CA ASN A 23 1.43 24.19 -29.70
C ASN A 23 2.21 23.24 -28.78
N HIS A 24 1.73 23.06 -27.54
CA HIS A 24 2.22 22.02 -26.66
C HIS A 24 1.66 20.71 -27.18
N HIS A 25 2.43 20.03 -28.03
CA HIS A 25 2.36 18.58 -28.06
C HIS A 25 2.46 18.16 -26.60
N LYS A 26 1.36 17.69 -26.01
CA LYS A 26 1.39 17.15 -24.66
C LYS A 26 2.43 16.03 -24.70
N SER A 27 3.61 16.28 -24.12
CA SER A 27 4.75 15.38 -24.19
C SER A 27 4.34 14.00 -23.68
N LYS A 28 4.97 12.94 -24.16
CA LYS A 28 4.82 11.62 -23.54
C LYS A 28 5.71 11.56 -22.30
N VAL A 29 5.33 10.76 -21.32
CA VAL A 29 6.19 10.45 -20.16
C VAL A 29 6.16 8.94 -19.94
N ASP A 30 7.32 8.36 -19.67
CA ASP A 30 7.42 6.96 -19.26
C ASP A 30 7.31 6.92 -17.74
N ILE A 31 6.51 5.97 -17.25
CA ILE A 31 6.39 5.68 -15.83
C ILE A 31 6.73 4.22 -15.58
N ASP A 32 7.25 3.96 -14.40
CA ASP A 32 7.50 2.64 -13.87
C ASP A 32 6.84 2.48 -12.50
N GLY A 33 6.73 1.25 -12.04
CA GLY A 33 6.12 1.00 -10.75
C GLY A 33 5.99 -0.47 -10.40
N ARG A 34 5.36 -0.71 -9.26
CA ARG A 34 5.14 -2.05 -8.71
C ARG A 34 3.77 -2.16 -8.07
N ALA A 35 3.02 -3.19 -8.45
CA ALA A 35 1.80 -3.57 -7.77
C ALA A 35 2.09 -4.67 -6.74
N ALA A 36 1.80 -4.39 -5.47
CA ALA A 36 2.18 -5.19 -4.31
C ALA A 36 0.98 -5.40 -3.37
N LEU A 37 0.28 -6.51 -3.60
CA LEU A 37 -0.65 -7.21 -2.72
C LEU A 37 -0.10 -8.65 -2.61
N GLY A 38 1.14 -8.77 -2.17
CA GLY A 38 2.05 -9.77 -2.74
C GLY A 38 2.37 -9.47 -4.22
N ALA A 39 3.23 -10.26 -4.86
CA ALA A 39 3.53 -10.05 -6.28
C ALA A 39 2.26 -10.14 -7.14
N LEU A 40 1.72 -9.00 -7.61
CA LEU A 40 0.53 -8.98 -8.46
C LEU A 40 0.93 -9.20 -9.93
N LEU A 41 0.83 -10.44 -10.40
CA LEU A 41 1.28 -10.90 -11.70
C LEU A 41 0.21 -10.72 -12.78
N ASN A 42 0.61 -10.36 -14.00
CA ASN A 42 -0.26 -10.34 -15.18
C ASN A 42 -1.53 -9.47 -15.05
N ALA A 43 -1.54 -8.51 -14.12
CA ALA A 43 -2.64 -7.57 -13.95
C ALA A 43 -2.57 -6.48 -15.00
N THR A 44 -3.72 -6.04 -15.50
CA THR A 44 -3.80 -4.90 -16.42
C THR A 44 -3.89 -3.62 -15.62
N CYS A 45 -2.89 -2.75 -15.76
CA CYS A 45 -2.82 -1.46 -15.08
C CYS A 45 -3.12 -0.34 -16.08
N THR A 46 -4.04 0.56 -15.73
CA THR A 46 -4.48 1.68 -16.57
C THR A 46 -4.36 2.97 -15.81
N VAL A 47 -3.73 3.98 -16.41
CA VAL A 47 -3.65 5.33 -15.86
C VAL A 47 -4.75 6.19 -16.45
N THR A 48 -5.51 6.83 -15.57
CA THR A 48 -6.64 7.69 -15.89
C THR A 48 -6.50 9.00 -15.11
N THR A 49 -6.83 10.14 -15.72
CA THR A 49 -7.00 11.39 -14.98
C THR A 49 -8.14 11.28 -13.97
N LEU A 50 -8.17 12.13 -12.94
CA LEU A 50 -9.31 12.19 -12.01
C LEU A 50 -10.64 12.52 -12.71
N SER A 51 -10.57 13.15 -13.90
CA SER A 51 -11.71 13.42 -14.77
C SER A 51 -12.16 12.22 -15.64
N GLY A 52 -11.47 11.07 -15.57
CA GLY A 52 -11.84 9.85 -16.29
C GLY A 52 -11.18 9.67 -17.67
N THR A 53 -10.19 10.48 -18.03
CA THR A 53 -9.48 10.36 -19.32
C THR A 53 -8.30 9.39 -19.22
N VAL A 54 -8.31 8.32 -20.02
CA VAL A 54 -7.20 7.36 -20.06
C VAL A 54 -5.96 7.98 -20.69
N LEU A 55 -4.81 7.85 -20.01
CA LEU A 55 -3.51 8.36 -20.45
C LEU A 55 -2.58 7.24 -20.96
N GLY A 56 -2.76 6.02 -20.48
CA GLY A 56 -1.94 4.87 -20.87
C GLY A 56 -2.34 3.60 -20.13
N SER A 57 -1.79 2.47 -20.56
CA SER A 57 -1.95 1.18 -19.89
C SER A 57 -0.72 0.29 -20.07
N GLY A 58 -0.60 -0.69 -19.19
CA GLY A 58 0.45 -1.70 -19.18
C GLY A 58 0.01 -2.97 -18.44
N THR A 59 0.92 -3.91 -18.31
CA THR A 59 0.68 -5.17 -17.60
C THR A 59 1.82 -5.43 -16.64
N THR A 60 1.51 -5.98 -15.47
CA THR A 60 2.53 -6.37 -14.50
C THR A 60 3.27 -7.63 -14.89
N ASP A 61 4.56 -7.69 -14.58
CA ASP A 61 5.43 -8.84 -14.80
C ASP A 61 5.32 -9.89 -13.66
N GLY A 62 6.19 -10.90 -13.69
CA GLY A 62 6.24 -11.99 -12.71
C GLY A 62 6.66 -11.58 -11.29
N SER A 63 6.94 -10.30 -11.06
CA SER A 63 7.28 -9.73 -9.75
C SER A 63 6.42 -8.50 -9.43
N GLY A 64 5.33 -8.30 -10.17
CA GLY A 64 4.44 -7.16 -9.99
C GLY A 64 4.94 -5.84 -10.56
N ASN A 65 6.10 -5.81 -11.24
CA ASN A 65 6.60 -4.57 -11.84
C ASN A 65 5.86 -4.25 -13.13
N PHE A 66 5.74 -2.97 -13.44
CA PHE A 66 5.22 -2.51 -14.72
C PHE A 66 6.03 -1.32 -15.25
N THR A 67 5.97 -1.14 -16.56
CA THR A 67 6.41 0.08 -17.24
C THR A 67 5.36 0.45 -18.28
N MET A 68 5.09 1.74 -18.46
CA MET A 68 4.17 2.21 -19.51
C MET A 68 4.46 3.65 -19.92
N THR A 69 4.09 4.00 -21.15
CA THR A 69 4.20 5.36 -21.67
C THR A 69 2.84 6.06 -21.62
N LEU A 70 2.75 7.17 -20.91
CA LEU A 70 1.57 8.02 -20.84
C LEU A 70 1.57 9.04 -21.99
N SER A 71 0.39 9.22 -22.58
CA SER A 71 0.20 10.09 -23.74
C SER A 71 -1.24 10.59 -23.80
N PRO A 72 -1.52 11.84 -23.41
CA PRO A 72 -0.56 12.88 -23.01
C PRO A 72 0.10 12.61 -21.64
N ALA A 73 1.22 13.28 -21.38
CA ALA A 73 1.72 13.39 -20.01
C ALA A 73 0.65 14.04 -19.13
N PRO A 74 0.52 13.59 -17.87
CA PRO A 74 -0.43 14.16 -16.93
C PRO A 74 -0.21 15.67 -16.77
N SER A 75 -1.29 16.42 -16.64
CA SER A 75 -1.26 17.85 -16.30
C SER A 75 -2.09 18.17 -15.06
N GLU A 76 -2.58 17.12 -14.42
CA GLU A 76 -3.36 17.08 -13.19
C GLU A 76 -3.05 15.74 -12.51
N PRO A 77 -3.37 15.58 -11.22
CA PRO A 77 -3.23 14.29 -10.57
C PRO A 77 -3.98 13.19 -11.32
N TYR A 78 -3.48 11.97 -11.20
CA TYR A 78 -4.01 10.81 -11.91
C TYR A 78 -4.16 9.61 -10.97
N VAL A 79 -4.97 8.65 -11.41
CA VAL A 79 -5.18 7.37 -10.75
C VAL A 79 -4.66 6.27 -11.67
N LEU A 80 -3.85 5.38 -11.13
CA LEU A 80 -3.51 4.11 -11.75
C LEU A 80 -4.39 3.03 -11.15
N SER A 81 -5.09 2.25 -11.97
CA SER A 81 -5.91 1.11 -11.55
C SER A 81 -5.40 -0.19 -12.15
N CYS A 82 -5.07 -1.17 -11.32
CA CYS A 82 -4.70 -2.52 -11.73
C CYS A 82 -5.83 -3.51 -11.47
N THR A 83 -6.17 -4.33 -12.46
CA THR A 83 -7.25 -5.33 -12.39
C THR A 83 -6.84 -6.67 -13.00
N GLY A 84 -7.45 -7.75 -12.51
CA GLY A 84 -7.15 -9.11 -12.95
C GLY A 84 -5.75 -9.60 -12.53
N GLY A 85 -5.31 -10.71 -13.10
CA GLY A 85 -4.03 -11.31 -12.76
C GLY A 85 -4.11 -12.26 -11.56
N GLN A 86 -2.96 -12.49 -10.92
CA GLN A 86 -2.84 -13.33 -9.73
C GLN A 86 -1.95 -12.65 -8.71
N TYR A 87 -2.23 -12.86 -7.43
CA TYR A 87 -1.43 -12.29 -6.34
C TYR A 87 -0.88 -13.41 -5.46
N PHE A 88 0.28 -13.18 -4.85
CA PHE A 88 0.83 -14.10 -3.87
C PHE A 88 0.10 -13.90 -2.55
N ASN A 89 -0.64 -14.92 -2.09
CA ASN A 89 -1.28 -14.90 -0.78
C ASN A 89 -0.28 -15.42 0.25
N GLU A 90 0.22 -14.54 1.11
CA GLU A 90 1.21 -14.85 2.14
C GLU A 90 0.67 -15.83 3.20
N ALA A 91 -0.63 -15.81 3.47
CA ALA A 91 -1.25 -16.69 4.46
C ALA A 91 -1.28 -18.15 3.99
N THR A 92 -1.56 -18.38 2.70
CA THR A 92 -1.61 -19.73 2.12
C THR A 92 -0.29 -20.14 1.46
N GLY A 93 0.61 -19.18 1.22
CA GLY A 93 1.86 -19.36 0.48
C GLY A 93 1.63 -19.73 -1.00
N GLN A 94 0.48 -19.39 -1.59
CA GLN A 94 0.08 -19.75 -2.95
C GLN A 94 -0.36 -18.55 -3.78
N PHE A 95 -0.29 -18.67 -5.10
CA PHE A 95 -0.85 -17.65 -6.01
C PHE A 95 -2.35 -17.84 -6.20
N GLU A 96 -3.10 -16.78 -5.94
CA GLU A 96 -4.56 -16.75 -6.06
C GLU A 96 -5.03 -15.77 -7.14
N THR A 97 -6.23 -15.97 -7.67
CA THR A 97 -6.77 -15.09 -8.72
C THR A 97 -7.18 -13.76 -8.11
N PHE A 98 -6.67 -12.66 -8.65
CA PHE A 98 -7.11 -11.33 -8.24
C PHE A 98 -8.36 -10.90 -9.03
N THR A 99 -9.52 -10.85 -8.35
CA THR A 99 -10.79 -10.43 -8.96
C THR A 99 -11.14 -8.97 -8.67
N GLY A 100 -10.37 -8.31 -7.81
CA GLY A 100 -10.59 -6.93 -7.39
C GLY A 100 -9.98 -5.89 -8.33
N THR A 101 -9.96 -4.65 -7.85
CA THR A 101 -9.20 -3.53 -8.42
C THR A 101 -8.35 -2.94 -7.32
N MET A 102 -7.06 -2.75 -7.57
CA MET A 102 -6.22 -1.91 -6.70
C MET A 102 -5.90 -0.62 -7.41
N LYS A 103 -5.91 0.49 -6.67
CA LYS A 103 -5.59 1.80 -7.19
C LYS A 103 -4.36 2.41 -6.52
N ALA A 104 -3.81 3.41 -7.19
CA ALA A 104 -2.87 4.36 -6.61
C ALA A 104 -3.20 5.73 -7.17
N VAL A 105 -3.14 6.76 -6.34
CA VAL A 105 -3.24 8.15 -6.77
C VAL A 105 -1.87 8.79 -6.70
N ALA A 106 -1.55 9.65 -7.66
CA ALA A 106 -0.26 10.31 -7.72
C ALA A 106 -0.36 11.76 -8.23
N PRO A 107 0.51 12.66 -7.75
CA PRO A 107 0.74 13.97 -8.34
C PRO A 107 1.11 13.90 -9.83
N SER A 108 0.84 14.98 -10.56
CA SER A 108 1.00 15.05 -12.01
C SER A 108 2.43 14.82 -12.54
N ASP A 109 3.45 15.02 -11.72
CA ASP A 109 4.87 14.87 -12.04
C ASP A 109 5.50 13.56 -11.56
N THR A 110 4.69 12.67 -10.95
CA THR A 110 5.15 11.36 -10.48
C THR A 110 5.47 10.44 -11.66
N THR A 111 6.60 9.73 -11.57
CA THR A 111 7.08 8.80 -12.61
C THR A 111 7.37 7.39 -12.10
N SER A 112 7.48 7.22 -10.78
CA SER A 112 7.62 5.93 -10.12
C SER A 112 6.51 5.82 -9.07
N LEU A 113 5.75 4.73 -9.08
CA LEU A 113 4.63 4.55 -8.14
C LEU A 113 4.44 3.11 -7.69
N ALA A 114 4.12 2.96 -6.41
CA ALA A 114 3.60 1.74 -5.82
C ALA A 114 2.06 1.67 -5.96
N VAL A 115 1.54 0.46 -6.17
CA VAL A 115 0.11 0.14 -6.20
C VAL A 115 -0.15 -0.93 -5.15
N THR A 116 -0.70 -0.53 -4.02
CA THR A 116 -0.81 -1.33 -2.81
C THR A 116 -2.16 -1.05 -2.14
N PRO A 117 -2.55 -1.81 -1.11
CA PRO A 117 -3.72 -1.49 -0.32
C PRO A 117 -3.73 -0.06 0.22
N LEU A 118 -2.60 0.46 0.72
CA LEU A 118 -2.53 1.82 1.27
C LEU A 118 -2.65 2.91 0.21
N THR A 119 -2.09 2.70 -0.98
CA THR A 119 -2.26 3.68 -2.08
C THR A 119 -3.66 3.61 -2.68
N ASP A 120 -4.34 2.47 -2.57
CA ASP A 120 -5.73 2.30 -2.99
C ASP A 120 -6.66 3.09 -2.07
N VAL A 121 -6.44 2.96 -0.77
CA VAL A 121 -7.08 3.77 0.27
C VAL A 121 -6.84 5.27 0.03
N ALA A 122 -5.60 5.67 -0.27
CA ALA A 122 -5.29 7.06 -0.62
C ALA A 122 -6.04 7.54 -1.88
N ALA A 123 -6.20 6.66 -2.88
CA ALA A 123 -6.94 6.99 -4.09
C ALA A 123 -8.42 7.22 -3.81
N GLU A 124 -9.05 6.38 -2.98
CA GLU A 124 -10.45 6.59 -2.56
C GLU A 124 -10.61 7.90 -1.79
N ALA A 125 -9.71 8.18 -0.85
CA ALA A 125 -9.69 9.43 -0.08
C ALA A 125 -9.63 10.67 -0.98
N VAL A 126 -8.74 10.66 -1.97
CA VAL A 126 -8.62 11.76 -2.94
C VAL A 126 -9.88 11.89 -3.80
N LEU A 127 -10.45 10.78 -4.26
CA LEU A 127 -11.68 10.79 -5.06
C LEU A 127 -12.86 11.35 -4.25
N ALA A 128 -12.89 11.11 -2.94
CA ALA A 128 -13.93 11.60 -2.03
C ALA A 128 -13.87 13.12 -1.79
N LEU A 129 -12.72 13.78 -1.97
CA LEU A 129 -12.60 15.24 -1.87
C LEU A 129 -13.53 15.96 -2.86
N GLY A 130 -13.75 15.35 -4.03
CA GLY A 130 -14.52 15.92 -5.12
C GLY A 130 -13.94 17.23 -5.68
N GLY A 131 -14.59 17.78 -6.70
CA GLY A 131 -14.14 19.03 -7.34
C GLY A 131 -12.78 18.90 -8.05
N THR A 132 -12.06 20.01 -8.15
CA THR A 132 -10.70 20.03 -8.72
C THR A 132 -9.69 19.74 -7.63
N VAL A 133 -9.09 18.55 -7.70
CA VAL A 133 -7.99 18.15 -6.81
C VAL A 133 -6.66 18.64 -7.39
N THR A 134 -5.80 19.17 -6.53
CA THR A 134 -4.45 19.64 -6.86
C THR A 134 -3.39 18.64 -6.39
N ASP A 135 -2.19 18.69 -6.99
CA ASP A 135 -1.05 17.87 -6.57
C ASP A 135 -0.78 17.97 -5.06
N GLY A 136 -0.83 19.19 -4.50
CA GLY A 136 -0.62 19.39 -3.06
C GLY A 136 -1.70 18.76 -2.15
N GLN A 137 -2.93 18.55 -2.64
CA GLN A 137 -3.94 17.81 -1.89
C GLN A 137 -3.66 16.30 -1.92
N VAL A 138 -3.17 15.79 -3.05
CA VAL A 138 -2.72 14.40 -3.16
C VAL A 138 -1.53 14.14 -2.24
N ASP A 139 -0.54 15.05 -2.24
CA ASP A 139 0.61 14.98 -1.34
C ASP A 139 0.20 14.98 0.14
N THR A 140 -0.80 15.79 0.50
CA THR A 140 -1.32 15.85 1.87
C THR A 140 -1.93 14.51 2.27
N VAL A 141 -2.82 13.95 1.44
CA VAL A 141 -3.47 12.66 1.73
C VAL A 141 -2.44 11.53 1.83
N LEU A 142 -1.51 11.45 0.87
CA LEU A 142 -0.44 10.45 0.90
C LEU A 142 0.44 10.60 2.14
N GLY A 143 0.80 11.83 2.51
CA GLY A 143 1.60 12.12 3.69
C GLY A 143 0.89 11.82 5.02
N ASP A 144 -0.41 12.08 5.11
CA ASP A 144 -1.22 11.81 6.29
C ASP A 144 -1.34 10.30 6.52
N ILE A 145 -1.65 9.52 5.47
CA ILE A 145 -1.72 8.06 5.53
C ILE A 145 -0.32 7.48 5.82
N ALA A 146 0.74 7.98 5.17
CA ALA A 146 2.11 7.54 5.46
C ALA A 146 2.44 7.74 6.94
N SER A 147 2.16 8.94 7.47
CA SER A 147 2.45 9.32 8.85
C SER A 147 1.63 8.50 9.86
N PHE A 148 0.40 8.14 9.51
CA PHE A 148 -0.40 7.23 10.31
C PHE A 148 0.33 5.90 10.44
N PHE A 149 0.56 5.19 9.34
CA PHE A 149 1.20 3.86 9.34
C PHE A 149 2.72 3.84 9.65
N GLY A 150 3.30 4.96 10.11
CA GLY A 150 4.74 5.04 10.40
C GLY A 150 5.65 4.91 9.16
N LEU A 151 5.08 5.11 7.97
CA LEU A 151 5.77 5.02 6.68
C LEU A 151 6.30 6.39 6.24
N GLY A 152 7.33 6.37 5.40
CA GLY A 152 7.93 7.59 4.84
C GLY A 152 7.20 8.09 3.59
N ASP A 153 7.29 7.31 2.51
CA ASP A 153 6.71 7.63 1.20
C ASP A 153 5.86 6.43 0.74
N LEU A 154 4.56 6.66 0.56
CA LEU A 154 3.63 5.60 0.14
C LEU A 154 3.80 5.19 -1.32
N LEU A 155 4.41 6.04 -2.16
CA LEU A 155 4.66 5.75 -3.57
C LEU A 155 6.01 5.07 -3.78
N ALA A 156 6.85 4.95 -2.74
CA ALA A 156 8.09 4.22 -2.80
C ALA A 156 7.84 2.74 -3.11
N LEU A 157 8.64 2.18 -4.02
CA LEU A 157 8.46 0.80 -4.47
C LEU A 157 8.71 -0.19 -3.32
N PRO A 158 7.71 -0.97 -2.90
CA PRO A 158 7.86 -1.93 -1.81
C PRO A 158 8.72 -3.12 -2.24
N GLN A 159 9.29 -3.85 -1.28
CA GLN A 159 9.95 -5.12 -1.58
C GLN A 159 8.94 -6.14 -2.14
N VAL A 160 9.36 -6.96 -3.11
CA VAL A 160 8.49 -8.01 -3.67
C VAL A 160 8.41 -9.15 -2.68
N VAL A 161 7.19 -9.62 -2.43
CA VAL A 161 6.93 -10.88 -1.74
C VAL A 161 6.28 -11.83 -2.75
N ASN A 162 7.01 -12.86 -3.15
CA ASN A 162 6.55 -13.90 -4.09
C ASN A 162 6.67 -15.32 -3.51
N SER A 163 7.21 -15.41 -2.30
CA SER A 163 7.41 -16.63 -1.53
C SER A 163 7.40 -16.31 -0.03
N LEU A 164 7.26 -17.34 0.81
CA LEU A 164 7.38 -17.19 2.26
C LEU A 164 8.80 -16.80 2.68
N ASP A 165 9.83 -17.31 1.97
CA ASP A 165 11.24 -16.95 2.22
C ASP A 165 11.52 -15.46 2.00
N ASP A 166 10.74 -14.78 1.14
CA ASP A 166 10.90 -13.32 0.94
C ASP A 166 10.50 -12.53 2.19
N LEU A 167 9.59 -13.07 3.03
CA LEU A 167 9.18 -12.45 4.29
C LEU A 167 10.33 -12.39 5.29
N ASP A 168 11.19 -13.41 5.31
CA ASP A 168 12.35 -13.49 6.20
C ASP A 168 13.46 -12.49 5.81
N THR A 169 13.35 -11.86 4.65
CA THR A 169 14.34 -10.91 4.13
C THR A 169 13.87 -9.46 4.14
N LEU A 170 12.69 -9.18 4.70
CA LEU A 170 12.15 -7.83 4.78
C LEU A 170 13.09 -6.95 5.62
N SER A 171 13.69 -5.95 4.97
CA SER A 171 14.63 -5.05 5.63
C SER A 171 14.58 -3.62 5.07
N GLY A 172 14.96 -2.65 5.91
CA GLY A 172 14.93 -1.23 5.57
C GLY A 172 13.52 -0.69 5.28
N ASN A 173 13.43 0.49 4.64
CA ASN A 173 12.15 1.16 4.40
C ASN A 173 11.22 0.36 3.45
N ALA A 174 11.78 -0.41 2.51
CA ALA A 174 11.01 -1.26 1.61
C ALA A 174 10.47 -2.52 2.32
N GLY A 175 11.18 -3.03 3.32
CA GLY A 175 10.73 -4.10 4.21
C GLY A 175 9.67 -3.65 5.21
N ALA A 176 9.80 -2.44 5.76
CA ALA A 176 8.79 -1.86 6.68
C ALA A 176 7.40 -1.76 6.00
N TYR A 177 7.39 -1.40 4.71
CA TYR A 177 6.17 -1.37 3.92
C TYR A 177 5.52 -2.75 3.79
N ALA A 178 6.31 -3.76 3.43
CA ALA A 178 5.84 -5.12 3.28
C ALA A 178 5.41 -5.73 4.63
N ALA A 179 6.08 -5.37 5.73
CA ALA A 179 5.70 -5.78 7.08
C ALA A 179 4.35 -5.19 7.50
N VAL A 180 4.09 -3.89 7.24
CA VAL A 180 2.79 -3.27 7.51
C VAL A 180 1.68 -3.92 6.67
N LEU A 181 1.94 -4.19 5.38
CA LEU A 181 0.96 -4.90 4.55
C LEU A 181 0.69 -6.33 5.01
N ALA A 182 1.74 -7.06 5.41
CA ALA A 182 1.62 -8.43 5.92
C ALA A 182 0.90 -8.46 7.27
N ALA A 183 1.19 -7.51 8.17
CA ALA A 183 0.48 -7.36 9.44
C ALA A 183 -1.00 -7.06 9.23
N LEU A 184 -1.33 -6.13 8.30
CA LEU A 184 -2.73 -5.86 7.93
C LEU A 184 -3.44 -7.10 7.38
N ALA A 185 -2.75 -7.92 6.59
CA ALA A 185 -3.29 -9.20 6.12
C ALA A 185 -3.51 -10.20 7.28
N ASN A 186 -2.55 -10.34 8.19
CA ASN A 186 -2.58 -11.30 9.29
C ASN A 186 -3.63 -10.94 10.37
N LEU A 187 -3.76 -9.64 10.70
CA LEU A 187 -4.73 -9.13 11.67
C LEU A 187 -6.18 -9.55 11.32
N THR A 188 -6.43 -9.77 10.04
CA THR A 188 -7.77 -10.05 9.49
C THR A 188 -8.09 -11.53 9.30
N GLU A 189 -7.07 -12.39 9.35
CA GLU A 189 -7.22 -13.85 9.29
C GLU A 189 -7.93 -14.39 10.55
N GLY A 190 -7.74 -13.74 11.70
CA GLY A 190 -8.46 -14.04 12.95
C GLY A 190 -9.93 -13.60 12.99
N MET A 191 -10.35 -12.77 12.03
CA MET A 191 -11.68 -12.15 11.98
C MET A 191 -12.55 -12.65 10.81
N GLY A 192 -11.99 -13.43 9.88
CA GLY A 192 -12.71 -13.95 8.70
C GLY A 192 -13.03 -12.87 7.67
N LEU A 193 -12.19 -11.82 7.60
CA LEU A 193 -12.28 -10.71 6.68
C LEU A 193 -11.18 -10.88 5.63
N ASP A 194 -11.49 -10.71 4.35
CA ASP A 194 -10.50 -10.77 3.26
C ASP A 194 -9.76 -9.42 3.14
N ALA A 195 -8.62 -9.36 2.43
CA ALA A 195 -7.87 -8.12 2.17
C ALA A 195 -8.75 -6.97 1.60
N GLN A 196 -9.83 -7.32 0.90
CA GLN A 196 -10.84 -6.38 0.37
C GLN A 196 -11.80 -5.82 1.45
N ASP A 197 -12.05 -6.56 2.52
CA ASP A 197 -12.84 -6.09 3.65
C ASP A 197 -12.01 -5.13 4.52
N VAL A 198 -10.70 -5.37 4.66
CA VAL A 198 -9.75 -4.45 5.33
C VAL A 198 -9.70 -3.10 4.62
N LEU A 199 -9.64 -3.13 3.29
CA LEU A 199 -9.75 -1.95 2.42
C LEU A 199 -11.05 -1.17 2.68
N SER A 200 -12.15 -1.87 2.97
CA SER A 200 -13.45 -1.25 3.26
C SER A 200 -13.48 -0.61 4.64
N LEU A 201 -12.88 -1.23 5.65
CA LEU A 201 -12.76 -0.66 7.01
C LEU A 201 -11.84 0.57 7.04
N LEU A 202 -10.69 0.51 6.35
CA LEU A 202 -9.80 1.67 6.18
C LEU A 202 -10.46 2.79 5.37
N ALA A 203 -11.25 2.45 4.34
CA ALA A 203 -11.96 3.45 3.55
C ALA A 203 -13.05 4.15 4.37
N ASP A 204 -13.75 3.44 5.27
CA ASP A 204 -14.73 4.02 6.18
C ASP A 204 -14.05 4.96 7.21
N ASP A 205 -12.94 4.54 7.84
CA ASP A 205 -12.15 5.36 8.79
C ASP A 205 -11.52 6.62 8.13
N ILE A 206 -11.30 6.59 6.80
CA ILE A 206 -10.88 7.79 6.06
C ILE A 206 -12.07 8.65 5.64
N ALA A 207 -13.21 8.04 5.34
CA ALA A 207 -14.42 8.77 4.94
C ALA A 207 -15.00 9.61 6.08
N ASP A 208 -14.87 9.17 7.33
CA ASP A 208 -15.25 9.94 8.51
C ASP A 208 -14.13 10.82 9.08
N GLY A 209 -12.88 10.57 8.66
CA GLY A 209 -11.71 11.35 9.02
C GLY A 209 -11.14 11.02 10.40
N ASP A 210 -11.51 9.87 10.97
CA ASP A 210 -10.95 9.35 12.22
C ASP A 210 -10.22 8.02 11.97
N LEU A 211 -9.02 8.14 11.43
CA LEU A 211 -8.08 7.02 11.33
C LEU A 211 -7.77 6.50 12.75
N GLY A 212 -8.29 5.32 13.10
CA GLY A 212 -7.99 4.65 14.37
C GLY A 212 -9.17 4.14 15.19
N ASP A 213 -10.41 4.32 14.72
CA ASP A 213 -11.60 3.89 15.44
C ASP A 213 -11.75 2.37 15.51
N GLN A 214 -11.27 1.66 14.49
CA GLN A 214 -11.27 0.19 14.45
C GLN A 214 -9.93 -0.46 14.79
N PHE A 215 -8.81 0.21 14.47
CA PHE A 215 -7.46 -0.24 14.80
C PHE A 215 -6.56 0.93 15.19
N SER A 216 -6.06 0.94 16.43
CA SER A 216 -5.14 1.99 16.87
C SER A 216 -3.75 1.81 16.26
N GLN A 217 -3.01 2.91 16.11
CA GLN A 217 -1.62 2.87 15.62
C GLN A 217 -0.74 1.90 16.42
N SER A 218 -0.97 1.80 17.73
CA SER A 218 -0.25 0.86 18.60
C SER A 218 -0.56 -0.61 18.29
N GLU A 219 -1.79 -0.95 17.91
CA GLU A 219 -2.15 -2.34 17.55
C GLU A 219 -1.53 -2.74 16.20
N ILE A 220 -1.42 -1.79 15.28
CA ILE A 220 -0.75 -1.98 13.99
C ILE A 220 0.77 -2.11 14.18
N ASP A 221 1.37 -1.26 15.02
CA ASP A 221 2.80 -1.30 15.32
C ASP A 221 3.19 -2.61 16.03
N ASP A 222 2.37 -3.09 16.98
CA ASP A 222 2.62 -4.34 17.71
C ASP A 222 2.55 -5.56 16.77
N GLU A 223 1.62 -5.59 15.80
CA GLU A 223 1.52 -6.69 14.83
C GLU A 223 2.57 -6.59 13.71
N ALA A 224 2.91 -5.39 13.24
CA ALA A 224 4.01 -5.21 12.29
C ALA A 224 5.36 -5.64 12.91
N ALA A 225 5.55 -5.38 14.21
CA ALA A 225 6.69 -5.88 14.96
C ALA A 225 6.63 -7.41 15.13
N SER A 226 5.46 -8.00 15.42
CA SER A 226 5.30 -9.45 15.57
C SER A 226 5.61 -10.21 14.27
N VAL A 227 5.18 -9.68 13.12
CA VAL A 227 5.51 -10.21 11.78
C VAL A 227 7.01 -10.09 11.49
N ALA A 228 7.65 -8.97 11.89
CA ALA A 228 9.08 -8.78 11.73
C ALA A 228 9.95 -9.59 12.72
N GLU A 229 9.41 -9.99 13.88
CA GLU A 229 10.10 -10.84 14.87
C GLU A 229 9.86 -12.34 14.64
N GLY A 230 8.73 -12.72 14.03
CA GLY A 230 8.41 -14.12 13.67
C GLY A 230 9.40 -14.74 12.68
N THR A 231 10.13 -13.93 11.92
CA THR A 231 11.20 -14.35 10.99
C THR A 231 12.48 -14.75 11.74
N ASP A 232 12.76 -14.20 12.93
CA ASP A 232 13.91 -14.60 13.76
C ASP A 232 13.64 -15.91 14.52
N ALA A 233 12.38 -16.20 14.86
CA ALA A 233 12.01 -17.44 15.54
C ALA A 233 12.13 -18.69 14.64
N ALA A 234 12.02 -18.53 13.33
CA ALA A 234 12.27 -19.60 12.36
C ALA A 234 13.75 -20.01 12.32
N ASP A 235 14.68 -19.09 12.56
CA ASP A 235 16.13 -19.36 12.63
C ASP A 235 16.53 -20.00 13.97
N GLU A 236 15.81 -19.72 15.07
CA GLU A 236 16.04 -20.39 16.36
C GLU A 236 15.50 -21.84 16.38
N LEU A 237 14.42 -22.12 15.63
CA LEU A 237 13.93 -23.49 15.42
C LEU A 237 14.82 -24.29 14.45
N ALA A 238 15.50 -23.63 13.50
CA ALA A 238 16.42 -24.27 12.55
C ALA A 238 17.83 -24.52 13.13
N SER A 239 18.25 -23.77 14.15
CA SER A 239 19.58 -23.89 14.78
C SER A 239 19.59 -24.57 16.16
N GLY A 240 18.42 -24.89 16.73
CA GLY A 240 18.27 -25.31 18.13
C GLY A 240 18.07 -26.81 18.45
N GLN A 241 18.26 -27.74 17.51
CA GLN A 241 18.21 -29.19 17.79
C GLN A 241 19.58 -29.88 17.68
N ASP A 242 20.54 -29.44 18.50
CA ASP A 242 21.64 -30.28 18.95
C ASP A 242 22.14 -29.76 20.30
N ASP A 243 21.34 -29.97 21.35
CA ASP A 243 21.82 -29.90 22.74
C ASP A 243 22.12 -31.34 23.21
N PRO A 244 23.38 -31.81 23.15
CA PRO A 244 23.77 -33.13 23.64
C PRO A 244 23.81 -33.25 25.17
N ASP A 245 23.45 -32.20 25.94
CA ASP A 245 23.64 -32.16 27.40
C ASP A 245 22.35 -32.15 28.23
N ARG A 246 21.18 -32.47 27.64
CA ARG A 246 19.99 -32.84 28.43
C ARG A 246 20.13 -34.24 29.05
N ASN A 247 21.01 -34.33 30.05
CA ASN A 247 21.07 -35.45 30.98
C ASN A 247 19.81 -35.44 31.87
N ASP A 248 18.99 -36.47 31.67
CA ASP A 248 17.79 -36.84 32.40
C ASP A 248 18.05 -36.96 33.91
N GLY A 249 17.46 -36.02 34.66
CA GLY A 249 17.37 -36.05 36.11
C GLY A 249 15.92 -36.19 36.58
N THR A 250 15.15 -37.13 36.03
CA THR A 250 13.83 -37.46 36.58
C THR A 250 13.95 -38.36 37.81
N ILE A 251 13.72 -37.74 38.96
CA ILE A 251 13.40 -38.39 40.23
C ILE A 251 12.06 -39.12 40.08
N THR A 252 12.07 -40.45 40.07
CA THR A 252 10.87 -41.26 40.32
C THR A 252 10.93 -41.85 41.73
N GLY A 253 10.09 -41.32 42.62
CA GLY A 253 9.73 -41.98 43.87
C GLY A 253 8.50 -42.88 43.71
N SER A 254 8.42 -43.90 44.57
CA SER A 254 7.25 -44.71 44.95
C SER A 254 7.12 -46.12 44.36
N GLY A 255 7.09 -47.12 45.24
CA GLY A 255 6.63 -48.49 44.98
C GLY A 255 7.34 -49.54 45.83
N GLY A 256 6.69 -50.04 46.87
CA GLY A 256 7.31 -50.85 47.93
C GLY A 256 7.44 -52.35 47.70
N ASN A 257 8.18 -53.00 48.62
CA ASN A 257 7.70 -54.06 49.53
C ASN A 257 8.75 -54.27 50.63
#